data_AF-A0A2U1QR50-F1
#
_entry.id   AF-A0A2U1QR50-F1
#
_cell.length_a   1.000
_cell.length_b   1.000
_cell.length_c   1.000
_cell.angle_alpha   90.00
_cell.angle_beta   90.00
_cell.angle_gamma   90.00
#
_symmetry.space_group_name_H-M   'P 1'
#
loop_
_entity.id
_entity.type
_entity.pdbx_description
1 polymer ?
#
loop_
_entity_poly.entity_id
_entity_poly.type
_entity_poly.pdbx_seq_one_letter_code
_entity_poly.pdbx_strand_id
1 'polypeptide(L)' 'IRIQLGNGIEKNLSDQETKEIIEHDFIPEFKKGNYYQGMQNGITKLMEILRIKIKKE' A
#
# COMPACT_ATOMS: atom_id res chain seq x y z
N ILE A 1 -1.48 -1.62 -11.60
CA ILE A 1 -2.23 -1.10 -10.43
C ILE A 1 -1.72 0.30 -10.11
N ARG A 2 -2.58 1.16 -9.58
CA ARG A 2 -2.22 2.50 -9.08
C ARG A 2 -2.98 2.70 -7.77
N ILE A 3 -2.34 3.36 -6.82
CA ILE A 3 -2.99 3.86 -5.60
C ILE A 3 -2.96 5.39 -5.72
N GLN A 4 -4.09 6.03 -5.43
CA GLN A 4 -4.22 7.48 -5.41
C GLN A 4 -4.50 7.93 -3.99
N LEU A 5 -3.76 8.93 -3.54
CA LEU A 5 -3.92 9.50 -2.22
C LEU A 5 -4.88 10.69 -2.31
N GLY A 6 -5.73 10.85 -1.30
CA GLY A 6 -6.52 12.06 -1.14
C GLY A 6 -5.80 13.04 -0.22
N ASN A 7 -6.13 14.33 -0.34
CA ASN A 7 -5.49 15.43 0.40
C ASN A 7 -5.39 15.23 1.93
N GLY A 8 -6.28 14.43 2.52
CA GLY A 8 -6.27 14.12 3.95
C GLY A 8 -5.25 13.05 4.38
N ILE A 9 -4.79 12.21 3.45
CA ILE A 9 -3.86 11.10 3.70
C ILE A 9 -2.45 11.43 3.21
N GLU A 10 -2.30 12.29 2.20
CA GLU A 10 -1.00 12.67 1.60
C GLU A 10 0.03 13.23 2.61
N LYS A 11 -0.43 13.76 3.76
CA LYS A 11 0.44 14.21 4.85
C LYS A 11 1.09 13.05 5.59
N ASN A 12 0.42 11.92 5.65
CA ASN A 12 0.88 10.72 6.34
C ASN A 12 1.55 9.77 5.35
N LEU A 13 1.05 9.61 4.13
CA LEU A 13 1.59 8.67 3.15
C LEU A 13 2.04 9.40 1.90
N SER A 14 3.23 9.09 1.38
CA SER A 14 3.74 9.66 0.14
C SER A 14 3.53 8.74 -1.06
N ASP A 15 3.57 9.30 -2.27
CA ASP A 15 3.53 8.53 -3.52
C ASP A 15 4.68 7.52 -3.63
N GLN A 16 5.87 7.88 -3.11
CA GLN A 16 7.04 7.00 -3.11
C GLN A 16 6.81 5.77 -2.21
N GLU A 17 6.33 5.96 -0.98
CA GLU A 17 5.98 4.85 -0.08
C GLU A 17 4.89 3.96 -0.68
N THR A 18 3.93 4.58 -1.34
CA THR A 18 2.84 3.86 -2.00
C THR A 18 3.36 3.02 -3.17
N LYS A 19 4.34 3.53 -3.92
CA LYS A 19 5.04 2.80 -4.98
C LYS A 19 5.83 1.61 -4.42
N GLU A 20 6.51 1.79 -3.30
CA GLU A 20 7.25 0.71 -2.62
C GLU A 20 6.30 -0.43 -2.19
N ILE A 21 5.14 -0.12 -1.62
CA ILE A 21 4.13 -1.13 -1.28
C ILE A 21 3.67 -1.88 -2.54
N ILE A 22 3.44 -1.17 -3.66
CA ILE A 22 3.08 -1.82 -4.93
C ILE A 22 4.18 -2.80 -5.37
N GLU A 23 5.44 -2.38 -5.38
CA GLU A 23 6.56 -3.19 -5.85
C GLU A 23 6.84 -4.40 -4.96
N HIS A 24 6.69 -4.26 -3.65
CA HIS A 24 7.04 -5.29 -2.67
C HIS A 24 5.88 -6.20 -2.25
N ASP A 25 4.65 -5.69 -2.16
CA ASP A 25 3.51 -6.43 -1.60
C ASP A 25 2.48 -6.87 -2.65
N PHE A 26 2.34 -6.15 -3.77
CA PHE A 26 1.39 -6.50 -4.83
C PHE A 26 2.05 -7.26 -5.98
N ILE A 27 3.09 -6.67 -6.59
CA ILE A 27 3.68 -7.17 -7.84
C ILE A 27 4.24 -8.60 -7.75
N PRO A 28 4.87 -9.07 -6.66
CA PRO A 28 5.41 -10.42 -6.60
C PRO A 28 4.35 -11.50 -6.76
N GLU A 29 3.17 -11.33 -6.15
CA GLU A 29 2.06 -12.27 -6.28
C GLU A 29 1.36 -12.14 -7.63
N PHE A 30 1.26 -10.91 -8.18
CA PHE A 30 0.70 -10.71 -9.53
C PHE A 30 1.55 -11.42 -10.59
N LYS A 31 2.89 -11.39 -10.46
CA LYS A 31 3.80 -12.14 -11.35
C LYS A 31 3.59 -13.66 -11.29
N LYS A 32 3.07 -14.18 -10.17
CA LYS A 32 2.73 -15.61 -9.98
C LYS A 32 1.30 -15.94 -10.44
N GLY A 33 0.51 -14.95 -10.87
CA GLY A 33 -0.92 -15.11 -11.17
C GLY A 33 -1.83 -15.09 -9.94
N ASN A 34 -1.28 -14.89 -8.74
CA ASN A 34 -2.00 -14.90 -7.47
C ASN A 34 -2.61 -13.52 -7.16
N TYR A 35 -3.52 -13.02 -8.00
CA TYR A 35 -4.06 -11.66 -7.87
C TYR A 35 -4.77 -11.39 -6.54
N TYR A 36 -5.57 -12.34 -6.06
CA TYR A 36 -6.27 -12.20 -4.79
C TYR A 36 -5.29 -12.07 -3.61
N GLN A 37 -4.27 -12.93 -3.57
CA GLN A 37 -3.25 -12.89 -2.52
C GLN A 37 -2.45 -11.59 -2.57
N GLY A 38 -2.04 -11.14 -3.77
CA GLY A 38 -1.33 -9.87 -3.93
C GLY A 38 -2.16 -8.67 -3.49
N MET A 39 -3.46 -8.69 -3.79
CA MET A 39 -4.39 -7.66 -3.34
C MET A 39 -4.53 -7.66 -1.81
N GLN A 40 -4.74 -8.83 -1.21
CA GLN A 40 -4.87 -8.99 0.24
C GLN A 40 -3.60 -8.54 0.98
N ASN A 41 -2.43 -8.95 0.50
CA ASN A 41 -1.14 -8.58 1.09
C ASN A 41 -0.92 -7.07 1.02
N GLY A 42 -1.06 -6.49 -0.17
CA GLY A 42 -0.86 -5.06 -0.39
C GLY A 42 -1.82 -4.17 0.39
N ILE A 43 -3.11 -4.52 0.46
CA ILE A 43 -4.10 -3.79 1.27
C ILE A 43 -3.79 -3.93 2.76
N THR A 44 -3.41 -5.12 3.23
CA THR A 44 -3.04 -5.35 4.64
C THR A 44 -1.84 -4.48 5.02
N LYS A 45 -0.81 -4.43 4.17
CA LYS A 45 0.38 -3.60 4.40
C LYS A 45 0.06 -2.11 4.43
N LEU A 46 -0.75 -1.64 3.47
CA LEU A 46 -1.20 -0.25 3.42
C LEU A 46 -1.93 0.15 4.71
N MET A 47 -2.85 -0.70 5.19
CA MET A 47 -3.59 -0.45 6.44
C MET A 47 -2.67 -0.44 7.67
N GLU A 48 -1.67 -1.32 7.73
CA GLU A 48 -0.69 -1.36 8.81
C GLU A 48 0.09 -0.03 8.89
N ILE A 49 0.63 0.43 7.76
CA ILE A 49 1.39 1.68 7.68
C ILE A 49 0.52 2.87 8.08
N LEU A 50 -0.70 2.97 7.53
CA LEU A 50 -1.61 4.06 7.87
C LEU A 50 -1.95 4.09 9.36
N ARG A 51 -2.22 2.92 9.98
CA ARG A 51 -2.48 2.83 11.43
C ARG A 51 -1.30 3.34 12.27
N ILE A 52 -0.07 3.02 11.88
CA ILE A 52 1.14 3.46 12.59
C ILE A 52 1.30 4.97 12.48
N LYS A 53 1.08 5.53 11.28
CA LYS A 53 1.30 6.95 11.03
C LYS A 53 0.21 7.84 11.64
N ILE A 54 -1.05 7.42 11.59
CA ILE A 54 -2.17 8.15 12.19
C ILE A 54 -2.08 8.15 13.73
N LYS A 55 -1.60 7.05 14.34
CA LYS A 55 -1.40 7.00 15.80
C LYS A 55 -0.24 7.87 16.32
N LYS A 56 0.62 8.38 15.43
CA LYS A 56 1.78 9.21 15.80
C LYS A 56 1.44 10.71 15.87
N GLU A 57 0.25 11.12 15.44
CA GLU A 57 -0.32 12.46 15.63
C GLU A 57 -1.20 12.50 16.89
#